data_AF-A0A2K8LPQ3-F1
#
_entry.id   AF-A0A2K8LPQ3-F1
#
_cell.length_a   1.000
_cell.length_b   1.000
_cell.length_c   1.000
_cell.angle_alpha   90.00
_cell.angle_beta   90.00
_cell.angle_gamma   90.00
#
_symmetry.space_group_name_H-M   'P 1'
#
loop_
_entity.id
_entity.type
_entity.pdbx_description
1 polymer ?
#
loop_
_entity_poly.entity_id
_entity_poly.type
_entity_poly.pdbx_seq_one_letter_code
_entity_poly.pdbx_strand_id
1 'polypeptide(L)'
;MTTSQPREPLSRALSPEDFVAEPTAFPPHRWGFGAFLLVEAVLLASAAFIGALSGPTAAGRPLPIGTVLLGTMLPTMIAAGVAVLVTVLRGNGPKLDLRLEWRWADVWTGLKFGLLGLVLTSLSAYVWTQLVGTADATSAISALVDDRKMSVPAAAVMFGYLWLLGPICEEIIYRGLLWGAVERLQWRSERWGRVAAFLLSTAVFAASHLEPLRTTLLLVISIPIGLARLSTGRLAGSIVAHAVNNFLPAVAILLGALGLASF
;
A
#
# COMPACT_ATOMS: atom_id res chain seq x y z
N MET A 1 -27.36 -62.76 -52.00
CA MET A 1 -26.30 -62.51 -50.99
C MET A 1 -26.32 -61.03 -50.67
N THR A 2 -26.85 -60.65 -49.51
CA THR A 2 -26.86 -59.27 -49.00
C THR A 2 -26.09 -59.26 -47.69
N THR A 3 -25.01 -58.49 -47.65
CA THR A 3 -24.06 -58.35 -46.55
C THR A 3 -24.65 -57.40 -45.49
N SER A 4 -24.72 -57.84 -44.24
CA SER A 4 -25.11 -56.99 -43.10
C SER A 4 -23.92 -56.15 -42.65
N GLN A 5 -24.01 -54.83 -42.82
CA GLN A 5 -23.07 -53.86 -42.23
C GLN A 5 -23.24 -53.81 -40.69
N PRO A 6 -22.15 -53.71 -39.90
CA PRO A 6 -22.24 -53.50 -38.46
C PRO A 6 -22.68 -52.07 -38.16
N ARG A 7 -23.62 -51.89 -37.23
CA ARG A 7 -24.03 -50.55 -36.76
C ARG A 7 -22.88 -49.89 -36.00
N GLU A 8 -22.48 -48.70 -36.42
CA GLU A 8 -21.62 -47.81 -35.62
C GLU A 8 -22.32 -47.46 -34.29
N PRO A 9 -21.60 -47.39 -33.17
CA PRO A 9 -22.19 -46.91 -31.92
C PRO A 9 -22.53 -45.43 -32.05
N LEU A 10 -23.79 -45.10 -31.75
CA LEU A 10 -24.33 -43.74 -31.69
C LEU A 10 -23.39 -42.82 -30.90
N SER A 11 -23.12 -41.66 -31.47
CA SER A 11 -22.35 -40.57 -30.86
C SER A 11 -22.81 -40.36 -29.41
N ARG A 12 -21.84 -40.38 -28.49
CA ARG A 12 -22.05 -40.08 -27.07
C ARG A 12 -22.80 -38.74 -26.96
N ALA A 13 -24.04 -38.78 -26.50
CA ALA A 13 -24.80 -37.58 -26.21
C ALA A 13 -24.03 -36.77 -25.15
N LEU A 14 -23.72 -35.50 -25.47
CA LEU A 14 -23.10 -34.58 -24.53
C LEU A 14 -24.01 -34.46 -23.31
N SER A 15 -23.47 -34.79 -22.15
CA SER A 15 -24.15 -34.67 -20.88
C SER A 15 -24.23 -33.20 -20.45
N PRO A 16 -25.19 -32.80 -19.60
CA PRO A 16 -25.23 -31.45 -19.04
C PRO A 16 -23.94 -31.06 -18.29
N GLU A 17 -23.16 -32.06 -17.85
CA GLU A 17 -21.86 -31.88 -17.20
C GLU A 17 -20.78 -31.39 -18.19
N ASP A 18 -20.89 -31.73 -19.48
CA ASP A 18 -19.96 -31.27 -20.53
C ASP A 18 -20.12 -29.78 -20.85
N PHE A 19 -21.20 -29.13 -20.37
CA PHE A 19 -21.46 -27.69 -20.50
C PHE A 19 -21.15 -26.90 -19.23
N VAL A 20 -20.66 -27.55 -18.17
CA VAL A 20 -20.12 -26.84 -17.00
C VAL A 20 -18.73 -26.37 -17.39
N ALA A 21 -18.66 -25.20 -18.05
CA ALA A 21 -17.40 -24.50 -18.20
C ALA A 21 -16.81 -24.32 -16.80
N GLU A 22 -15.70 -25.01 -16.51
CA GLU A 22 -14.91 -24.69 -15.33
C GLU A 22 -14.67 -23.18 -15.33
N PRO A 23 -14.86 -22.48 -14.20
CA PRO A 23 -14.52 -21.07 -14.11
C PRO A 23 -13.10 -20.94 -14.64
N THR A 24 -12.90 -20.12 -15.66
CA THR A 24 -11.58 -19.93 -16.28
C THR A 24 -10.62 -19.46 -15.20
N ALA A 25 -9.90 -20.42 -14.60
CA ALA A 25 -8.91 -20.14 -13.59
C ALA A 25 -7.81 -19.35 -14.30
N PHE A 26 -7.70 -18.06 -13.97
CA PHE A 26 -6.64 -17.23 -14.53
C PHE A 26 -5.29 -17.90 -14.25
N PRO A 27 -4.38 -17.93 -15.23
CA PRO A 27 -3.08 -18.54 -15.02
C PRO A 27 -2.37 -17.85 -13.85
N PRO A 28 -1.67 -18.61 -13.00
CA PRO A 28 -0.98 -18.04 -11.85
C PRO A 28 0.08 -17.03 -12.33
N HIS A 29 0.12 -15.86 -11.69
CA HIS A 29 1.12 -14.83 -12.01
C HIS A 29 2.54 -15.36 -11.76
N ARG A 30 3.53 -14.83 -12.50
CA ARG A 30 4.92 -15.31 -12.54
C ARG A 30 5.86 -14.54 -11.61
N TRP A 31 5.36 -13.55 -10.88
CA TRP A 31 6.13 -12.77 -9.91
C TRP A 31 5.96 -13.30 -8.46
N GLY A 32 6.88 -12.93 -7.58
CA GLY A 32 6.93 -13.30 -6.16
C GLY A 32 7.83 -12.33 -5.38
N PHE A 33 8.50 -12.77 -4.30
CA PHE A 33 9.31 -11.88 -3.45
C PHE A 33 10.39 -11.08 -4.20
N GLY A 34 10.99 -11.64 -5.26
CA GLY A 34 11.97 -10.91 -6.07
C GLY A 34 11.41 -9.63 -6.71
N ALA A 35 10.11 -9.60 -7.02
CA ALA A 35 9.46 -8.38 -7.50
C ALA A 35 9.32 -7.32 -6.41
N PHE A 36 8.99 -7.74 -5.18
CA PHE A 36 8.92 -6.83 -4.05
C PHE A 36 10.31 -6.24 -3.73
N LEU A 37 11.36 -7.08 -3.70
CA LEU A 37 12.73 -6.62 -3.50
C LEU A 37 13.20 -5.64 -4.58
N LEU A 38 12.80 -5.87 -5.84
CA LEU A 38 13.07 -4.92 -6.93
C LEU A 38 12.37 -3.57 -6.68
N VAL A 39 11.11 -3.58 -6.26
CA VAL A 39 10.34 -2.36 -5.96
C VAL A 39 10.97 -1.57 -4.81
N GLU A 40 11.38 -2.25 -3.74
CA GLU A 40 12.11 -1.63 -2.62
C GLU A 40 13.47 -1.07 -3.07
N ALA A 41 14.22 -1.81 -3.90
CA ALA A 41 15.48 -1.33 -4.45
C ALA A 41 15.29 -0.08 -5.33
N VAL A 42 14.22 -0.02 -6.13
CA VAL A 42 13.87 1.16 -6.93
C VAL A 42 13.48 2.34 -6.04
N LEU A 43 12.72 2.09 -4.97
CA LEU A 43 12.36 3.12 -3.98
C LEU A 43 13.63 3.74 -3.38
N LEU A 44 14.52 2.92 -2.84
CA LEU A 44 15.76 3.39 -2.21
C LEU A 44 16.71 4.05 -3.23
N ALA A 45 16.87 3.48 -4.42
CA ALA A 45 17.73 4.03 -5.46
C ALA A 45 17.22 5.38 -5.96
N SER A 46 15.91 5.54 -6.16
CA SER A 46 15.32 6.81 -6.59
C SER A 46 15.40 7.88 -5.50
N ALA A 47 15.17 7.53 -4.23
CA ALA A 47 15.38 8.43 -3.10
C ALA A 47 16.85 8.89 -2.99
N ALA A 48 17.80 7.95 -3.07
CA ALA A 48 19.23 8.25 -3.05
C ALA A 48 19.66 9.11 -4.24
N PHE A 49 19.12 8.83 -5.43
CA PHE A 49 19.40 9.60 -6.64
C PHE A 49 18.89 11.05 -6.52
N ILE A 50 17.67 11.26 -6.03
CA ILE A 50 17.14 12.62 -5.78
C ILE A 50 17.98 13.34 -4.73
N GLY A 51 18.38 12.64 -3.65
CA GLY A 51 19.29 13.17 -2.64
C GLY A 51 20.63 13.61 -3.22
N ALA A 52 21.24 12.78 -4.08
CA ALA A 52 22.50 13.10 -4.74
C ALA A 52 22.37 14.30 -5.71
N LEU A 53 21.30 14.38 -6.49
CA LEU A 53 21.03 15.50 -7.39
C LEU A 53 20.78 16.82 -6.66
N SER A 54 20.29 16.75 -5.42
CA SER A 54 20.04 17.94 -4.60
C SER A 54 21.32 18.62 -4.12
N GLY A 55 22.46 17.93 -4.20
CA GLY A 55 23.77 18.44 -3.82
C GLY A 55 23.93 18.65 -2.31
N PRO A 56 25.13 19.06 -1.86
CA PRO A 56 25.39 19.33 -0.45
C PRO A 56 24.52 20.49 0.02
N THR A 57 23.73 20.27 1.07
CA THR A 57 23.02 21.35 1.74
C THR A 57 24.01 22.12 2.61
N ALA A 58 24.18 23.42 2.36
CA ALA A 58 24.99 24.25 3.24
C ALA A 58 24.44 24.17 4.67
N ALA A 59 25.32 23.99 5.66
CA ALA A 59 24.91 23.85 7.06
C ALA A 59 23.98 24.99 7.47
N GLY A 60 22.81 24.64 8.04
CA GLY A 60 21.81 25.60 8.49
C GLY A 60 20.89 26.18 7.41
N ARG A 61 21.01 25.77 6.12
CA ARG A 61 20.04 26.16 5.08
C ARG A 61 18.98 25.08 4.86
N PRO A 62 17.69 25.44 4.87
CA PRO A 62 16.62 24.49 4.57
C PRO A 62 16.66 24.06 3.10
N LEU A 63 16.32 22.79 2.83
CA LEU A 63 16.19 22.28 1.46
C LEU A 63 15.15 23.07 0.66
N PRO A 64 15.37 23.32 -0.65
CA PRO A 64 14.34 23.93 -1.50
C PRO A 64 13.02 23.15 -1.43
N ILE A 65 11.88 23.85 -1.41
CA ILE A 65 10.55 23.22 -1.32
C ILE A 65 10.33 22.20 -2.45
N GLY A 66 10.80 22.50 -3.67
CA GLY A 66 10.73 21.56 -4.79
C GLY A 66 11.47 20.26 -4.50
N THR A 67 12.65 20.31 -3.89
CA THR A 67 13.40 19.13 -3.47
C THR A 67 12.66 18.32 -2.41
N VAL A 68 12.01 18.99 -1.45
CA VAL A 68 11.22 18.33 -0.40
C VAL A 68 10.03 17.59 -1.01
N LEU A 69 9.27 18.25 -1.90
CA LEU A 69 8.14 17.64 -2.61
C LEU A 69 8.61 16.45 -3.45
N LEU A 70 9.62 16.64 -4.29
CA LEU A 70 10.11 15.58 -5.18
C LEU A 70 10.68 14.41 -4.38
N GLY A 71 11.52 14.69 -3.37
CA GLY A 71 12.13 13.66 -2.52
C GLY A 71 11.12 12.87 -1.70
N THR A 72 10.01 13.51 -1.28
CA THR A 72 8.93 12.84 -0.55
C THR A 72 8.05 12.02 -1.50
N MET A 73 7.72 12.54 -2.68
CA MET A 73 6.67 11.99 -3.53
C MET A 73 7.17 10.96 -4.55
N LEU A 74 8.21 11.31 -5.30
CA LEU A 74 8.64 10.55 -6.49
C LEU A 74 9.09 9.14 -6.16
N PRO A 75 9.93 8.88 -5.13
CA PRO A 75 10.43 7.53 -4.87
C PRO A 75 9.31 6.50 -4.71
N THR A 76 8.33 6.80 -3.88
CA THR A 76 7.19 5.92 -3.61
C THR A 76 6.28 5.79 -4.83
N MET A 77 6.07 6.88 -5.60
CA MET A 77 5.26 6.84 -6.83
C MET A 77 5.92 5.99 -7.92
N ILE A 78 7.24 6.12 -8.11
CA ILE A 78 8.01 5.31 -9.05
C ILE A 78 7.95 3.85 -8.62
N ALA A 79 8.18 3.56 -7.35
CA ALA A 79 8.12 2.20 -6.79
C ALA A 79 6.74 1.55 -6.99
N ALA A 80 5.65 2.27 -6.71
CA ALA A 80 4.29 1.80 -6.96
C ALA A 80 4.02 1.61 -8.46
N GLY A 81 4.53 2.49 -9.32
CA GLY A 81 4.49 2.33 -10.77
C GLY A 81 5.19 1.06 -11.25
N VAL A 82 6.37 0.75 -10.71
CA VAL A 82 7.09 -0.50 -10.98
C VAL A 82 6.31 -1.70 -10.46
N ALA A 83 5.69 -1.63 -9.29
CA ALA A 83 4.84 -2.69 -8.77
C ALA A 83 3.68 -3.00 -9.74
N VAL A 84 2.98 -1.97 -10.22
CA VAL A 84 1.93 -2.13 -11.24
C VAL A 84 2.50 -2.71 -12.53
N LEU A 85 3.64 -2.21 -13.00
CA LEU A 85 4.29 -2.71 -14.21
C LEU A 85 4.64 -4.20 -14.11
N VAL A 86 5.12 -4.67 -12.95
CA VAL A 86 5.37 -6.10 -12.70
C VAL A 86 4.10 -6.92 -12.90
N THR A 87 2.95 -6.47 -12.37
CA THR A 87 1.68 -7.20 -12.55
C THR A 87 1.24 -7.28 -14.01
N VAL A 88 1.58 -6.28 -14.83
CA VAL A 88 1.27 -6.27 -16.26
C VAL A 88 2.23 -7.16 -17.05
N LEU A 89 3.54 -7.04 -16.80
CA LEU A 89 4.58 -7.76 -17.57
C LEU A 89 4.74 -9.23 -17.15
N ARG A 90 4.42 -9.56 -15.90
CA ARG A 90 4.68 -10.88 -15.30
C ARG A 90 3.43 -11.49 -14.67
N GLY A 91 2.26 -10.91 -14.85
CA GLY A 91 1.04 -11.34 -14.18
C GLY A 91 -0.21 -11.11 -15.03
N ASN A 92 -1.36 -10.94 -14.36
CA ASN A 92 -2.66 -10.76 -15.02
C ASN A 92 -3.17 -9.32 -14.93
N GLY A 93 -2.28 -8.37 -14.62
CA GLY A 93 -2.58 -6.96 -14.42
C GLY A 93 -3.09 -6.63 -13.01
N PRO A 94 -3.11 -5.33 -12.65
CA PRO A 94 -3.27 -4.89 -11.27
C PRO A 94 -4.65 -5.19 -10.68
N LYS A 95 -5.70 -5.24 -11.52
CA LYS A 95 -7.07 -5.54 -11.08
C LYS A 95 -7.17 -6.94 -10.48
N LEU A 96 -6.57 -7.94 -11.14
CA LEU A 96 -6.64 -9.34 -10.70
C LEU A 96 -5.55 -9.63 -9.67
N ASP A 97 -4.31 -9.29 -9.99
CA ASP A 97 -3.14 -9.66 -9.18
C ASP A 97 -3.11 -8.93 -7.83
N LEU A 98 -3.44 -7.63 -7.80
CA LEU A 98 -3.48 -6.84 -6.56
C LEU A 98 -4.88 -6.82 -5.93
N ARG A 99 -5.87 -7.42 -6.60
CA ARG A 99 -7.30 -7.35 -6.24
C ARG A 99 -7.77 -5.89 -6.09
N LEU A 100 -7.31 -5.05 -7.03
CA LEU A 100 -7.68 -3.65 -7.14
C LEU A 100 -9.04 -3.53 -7.85
N GLU A 101 -10.09 -3.83 -7.10
CA GLU A 101 -11.48 -3.71 -7.54
C GLU A 101 -12.22 -2.75 -6.61
N TRP A 102 -12.96 -1.81 -7.20
CA TRP A 102 -13.76 -0.87 -6.43
C TRP A 102 -15.13 -1.45 -6.11
N ARG A 103 -15.45 -1.57 -4.83
CA ARG A 103 -16.81 -1.91 -4.35
C ARG A 103 -17.17 -1.02 -3.17
N TRP A 104 -18.38 -0.49 -3.16
CA TRP A 104 -18.87 0.35 -2.06
C TRP A 104 -18.84 -0.35 -0.69
N ALA A 105 -19.05 -1.67 -0.67
CA ALA A 105 -18.91 -2.47 0.56
C ALA A 105 -17.48 -2.43 1.13
N ASP A 106 -16.46 -2.37 0.28
CA ASP A 106 -15.07 -2.25 0.70
C ASP A 106 -14.78 -0.86 1.23
N VAL A 107 -15.37 0.18 0.62
CA VAL A 107 -15.29 1.56 1.11
C VAL A 107 -15.85 1.66 2.52
N TRP A 108 -17.04 1.11 2.77
CA TRP A 108 -17.64 1.11 4.12
C TRP A 108 -16.81 0.32 5.13
N THR A 109 -16.24 -0.81 4.71
CA THR A 109 -15.35 -1.60 5.55
C THR A 109 -14.07 -0.82 5.88
N GLY A 110 -13.49 -0.17 4.87
CA GLY A 110 -12.33 0.70 5.00
C GLY A 110 -12.60 1.89 5.91
N LEU A 111 -13.78 2.52 5.83
CA LEU A 111 -14.18 3.61 6.74
C LEU A 111 -14.26 3.12 8.20
N LYS A 112 -14.87 1.96 8.45
CA LYS A 112 -14.97 1.38 9.80
C LYS A 112 -13.60 1.10 10.40
N PHE A 113 -12.72 0.41 9.65
CA PHE A 113 -11.35 0.15 10.09
C PHE A 113 -10.51 1.43 10.16
N GLY A 114 -10.77 2.38 9.27
CA GLY A 114 -10.15 3.71 9.27
C GLY A 114 -10.43 4.46 10.56
N LEU A 115 -11.71 4.55 10.96
CA LEU A 115 -12.14 5.19 12.20
C LEU A 115 -11.61 4.46 13.44
N LEU A 116 -11.63 3.11 13.44
CA LEU A 116 -10.97 2.32 14.48
C LEU A 116 -9.48 2.66 14.57
N GLY A 117 -8.81 2.75 13.42
CA GLY A 117 -7.41 3.17 13.33
C GLY A 117 -7.20 4.56 13.89
N LEU A 118 -8.06 5.54 13.60
CA LEU A 118 -7.93 6.90 14.16
C LEU A 118 -8.01 6.90 15.68
N VAL A 119 -8.93 6.13 16.27
CA VAL A 119 -9.03 5.97 17.73
C VAL A 119 -7.76 5.35 18.30
N LEU A 120 -7.29 4.24 17.70
CA LEU A 120 -6.07 3.55 18.15
C LEU A 120 -4.83 4.42 17.99
N THR A 121 -4.72 5.14 16.89
CA THR A 121 -3.63 6.08 16.58
C THR A 121 -3.59 7.20 17.61
N SER A 122 -4.74 7.81 17.89
CA SER A 122 -4.83 8.93 18.83
C SER A 122 -4.49 8.49 20.24
N LEU A 123 -4.99 7.32 20.68
CA LEU A 123 -4.65 6.76 21.98
C LEU A 123 -3.18 6.38 22.07
N SER A 124 -2.63 5.74 21.03
CA SER A 124 -1.22 5.33 21.00
C SER A 124 -0.30 6.54 20.98
N ALA A 125 -0.62 7.57 20.21
CA ALA A 125 0.12 8.83 20.18
C ALA A 125 0.08 9.51 21.54
N TYR A 126 -1.10 9.59 22.18
CA TYR A 126 -1.23 10.12 23.53
C TYR A 126 -0.35 9.37 24.54
N VAL A 127 -0.46 8.04 24.59
CA VAL A 127 0.35 7.20 25.49
C VAL A 127 1.85 7.36 25.18
N TRP A 128 2.23 7.38 23.91
CA TRP A 128 3.62 7.58 23.49
C TRP A 128 4.17 8.92 23.97
N THR A 129 3.42 10.02 23.78
CA THR A 129 3.80 11.35 24.27
C THR A 129 3.97 11.38 25.78
N GLN A 130 3.14 10.65 26.54
CA GLN A 130 3.29 10.56 28.00
C GLN A 130 4.54 9.75 28.42
N LEU A 131 4.95 8.76 27.62
CA LEU A 131 6.07 7.86 27.96
C LEU A 131 7.43 8.40 27.50
N VAL A 132 7.50 8.99 26.31
CA VAL A 132 8.75 9.38 25.63
C VAL A 132 8.96 10.89 25.62
N GLY A 133 7.89 11.68 25.83
CA GLY A 133 7.92 13.13 25.72
C GLY A 133 7.57 13.64 24.32
N THR A 134 7.35 14.95 24.19
CA THR A 134 6.85 15.59 22.95
C THR A 134 7.92 15.74 21.86
N ALA A 135 9.21 15.73 22.23
CA ALA A 135 10.31 15.97 21.30
C ALA A 135 10.50 14.85 20.25
N ASP A 136 10.13 13.61 20.58
CA ASP A 136 10.29 12.43 19.70
C ASP A 136 8.98 12.01 19.01
N ALA A 137 7.95 12.86 19.02
CA ALA A 137 6.63 12.57 18.45
C ALA A 137 6.46 13.04 16.99
N THR A 138 7.41 13.82 16.47
CA THR A 138 7.33 14.43 15.13
C THR A 138 7.84 13.47 14.04
N SER A 139 7.15 13.43 12.90
CA SER A 139 7.57 12.61 11.74
C SER A 139 8.69 13.30 10.94
N ALA A 140 9.48 12.57 10.15
CA ALA A 140 10.47 13.19 9.25
C ALA A 140 9.84 14.24 8.31
N ILE A 141 8.62 13.99 7.84
CA ILE A 141 7.88 14.93 6.99
C ILE A 141 7.45 16.16 7.80
N SER A 142 6.99 15.96 9.04
CA SER A 142 6.67 17.06 9.96
C SER A 142 7.91 17.91 10.23
N ALA A 143 9.06 17.30 10.52
CA ALA A 143 10.32 18.00 10.74
C ALA A 143 10.82 18.74 9.48
N LEU A 144 10.53 18.20 8.29
CA LEU A 144 10.77 18.90 7.04
C LEU A 144 9.82 20.09 6.87
N VAL A 145 8.60 20.07 7.39
CA VAL A 145 7.64 21.17 7.19
C VAL A 145 7.67 22.18 8.33
N ASP A 146 8.18 21.78 9.50
CA ASP A 146 8.20 22.60 10.71
C ASP A 146 8.93 23.92 10.48
N ASP A 147 8.30 25.01 10.92
CA ASP A 147 8.72 26.41 10.74
C ASP A 147 8.96 26.87 9.28
N ARG A 148 8.40 26.14 8.28
CA ARG A 148 8.53 26.50 6.85
C ARG A 148 7.19 26.83 6.20
N LYS A 149 7.06 28.10 5.78
CA LYS A 149 5.93 28.53 4.95
C LYS A 149 6.10 28.03 3.51
N MET A 150 5.20 27.17 3.07
CA MET A 150 5.05 26.78 1.68
C MET A 150 4.11 27.75 0.96
N SER A 151 4.23 27.84 -0.37
CA SER A 151 3.17 28.47 -1.17
C SER A 151 1.89 27.62 -1.09
N VAL A 152 0.73 28.25 -1.23
CA VAL A 152 -0.57 27.54 -1.21
C VAL A 152 -0.61 26.36 -2.19
N PRO A 153 -0.16 26.47 -3.45
CA PRO A 153 -0.12 25.34 -4.37
C PRO A 153 0.79 24.20 -3.88
N ALA A 154 1.97 24.52 -3.34
CA ALA A 154 2.90 23.53 -2.83
C ALA A 154 2.34 22.77 -1.61
N ALA A 155 1.71 23.50 -0.69
CA ALA A 155 1.05 22.92 0.48
C ALA A 155 -0.14 22.01 0.07
N ALA A 156 -0.94 22.43 -0.92
CA ALA A 156 -2.04 21.63 -1.45
C ALA A 156 -1.55 20.34 -2.14
N VAL A 157 -0.46 20.40 -2.90
CA VAL A 157 0.17 19.22 -3.52
C VAL A 157 0.68 18.25 -2.45
N MET A 158 1.39 18.77 -1.44
CA MET A 158 1.87 17.97 -0.30
C MET A 158 0.70 17.29 0.42
N PHE A 159 -0.37 18.04 0.71
CA PHE A 159 -1.58 17.52 1.35
C PHE A 159 -2.23 16.40 0.53
N GLY A 160 -2.47 16.64 -0.76
CA GLY A 160 -3.09 15.64 -1.65
C GLY A 160 -2.24 14.36 -1.76
N TYR A 161 -0.92 14.50 -1.71
CA TYR A 161 -0.03 13.36 -1.63
C TYR A 161 -0.16 12.60 -0.31
N LEU A 162 0.06 13.27 0.82
CA LEU A 162 0.07 12.64 2.14
C LEU A 162 -1.27 12.00 2.49
N TRP A 163 -2.37 12.65 2.13
CA TRP A 163 -3.70 12.14 2.42
C TRP A 163 -4.11 10.97 1.52
N LEU A 164 -3.80 11.04 0.21
CA LEU A 164 -4.41 10.15 -0.77
C LEU A 164 -3.40 9.40 -1.63
N LEU A 165 -2.54 10.12 -2.37
CA LEU A 165 -1.67 9.46 -3.35
C LEU A 165 -0.60 8.57 -2.71
N GLY A 166 0.02 9.02 -1.62
CA GLY A 166 0.99 8.26 -0.82
C GLY A 166 0.37 6.95 -0.30
N PRO A 167 -0.76 7.01 0.44
CA PRO A 167 -1.48 5.81 0.86
C PRO A 167 -1.85 4.85 -0.27
N ILE A 168 -2.26 5.35 -1.45
CA ILE A 168 -2.53 4.49 -2.61
C ILE A 168 -1.24 3.77 -3.06
N CYS A 169 -0.14 4.50 -3.22
CA CYS A 169 1.14 3.95 -3.65
C CYS A 169 1.65 2.90 -2.66
N GLU A 170 1.59 3.20 -1.37
CA GLU A 170 2.03 2.29 -0.30
C GLU A 170 1.18 1.03 -0.26
N GLU A 171 -0.15 1.15 -0.34
CA GLU A 171 -1.02 -0.03 -0.34
C GLU A 171 -0.77 -0.94 -1.56
N ILE A 172 -0.49 -0.37 -2.74
CA ILE A 172 -0.07 -1.13 -3.92
C ILE A 172 1.20 -1.95 -3.64
N ILE A 173 2.20 -1.34 -2.99
CA ILE A 173 3.48 -1.99 -2.69
C ILE A 173 3.31 -3.07 -1.61
N TYR A 174 2.71 -2.74 -0.46
CA TYR A 174 2.72 -3.62 0.71
C TYR A 174 1.50 -4.56 0.77
N ARG A 175 0.29 -4.06 0.51
CA ARG A 175 -0.97 -4.86 0.62
C ARG A 175 -1.43 -5.44 -0.72
N GLY A 176 -0.79 -4.98 -1.80
CA GLY A 176 -0.86 -5.57 -3.13
C GLY A 176 0.31 -6.53 -3.36
N LEU A 177 1.48 -5.99 -3.74
CA LEU A 177 2.60 -6.79 -4.25
C LEU A 177 3.23 -7.69 -3.19
N LEU A 178 3.66 -7.15 -2.05
CA LEU A 178 4.23 -7.97 -0.97
C LEU A 178 3.21 -9.01 -0.49
N TRP A 179 1.97 -8.59 -0.24
CA TRP A 179 0.88 -9.49 0.17
C TRP A 179 0.74 -10.69 -0.78
N GLY A 180 0.61 -10.45 -2.09
CA GLY A 180 0.49 -11.52 -3.08
C GLY A 180 1.75 -12.39 -3.17
N ALA A 181 2.94 -11.82 -2.96
CA ALA A 181 4.19 -12.58 -2.89
C ALA A 181 4.20 -13.52 -1.67
N VAL A 182 3.66 -13.10 -0.52
CA VAL A 182 3.53 -13.95 0.67
C VAL A 182 2.52 -15.06 0.45
N GLU A 183 1.33 -14.77 -0.09
CA GLU A 183 0.26 -15.77 -0.32
C GLU A 183 0.73 -16.91 -1.22
N ARG A 184 1.71 -16.67 -2.10
CA ARG A 184 2.27 -17.66 -3.03
C ARG A 184 3.25 -18.65 -2.37
N LEU A 185 3.72 -18.39 -1.15
CA LEU A 185 4.57 -19.34 -0.42
C LEU A 185 3.76 -20.59 -0.04
N GLN A 186 4.48 -21.67 0.29
CA GLN A 186 3.84 -22.90 0.75
C GLN A 186 3.31 -22.74 2.18
N TRP A 187 2.00 -22.57 2.29
CA TRP A 187 1.29 -22.49 3.56
C TRP A 187 0.48 -23.75 3.83
N ARG A 188 0.27 -24.06 5.12
CA ARG A 188 -0.59 -25.18 5.55
C ARG A 188 -2.03 -25.04 5.06
N SER A 189 -2.53 -23.81 4.92
CA SER A 189 -3.82 -23.49 4.32
C SER A 189 -3.84 -22.05 3.82
N GLU A 190 -4.79 -21.72 2.94
CA GLU A 190 -4.98 -20.34 2.44
C GLU A 190 -5.21 -19.33 3.57
N ARG A 191 -5.91 -19.74 4.64
CA ARG A 191 -6.12 -18.90 5.82
C ARG A 191 -4.79 -18.51 6.48
N TRP A 192 -3.87 -19.46 6.63
CA TRP A 192 -2.54 -19.18 7.18
C TRP A 192 -1.72 -18.29 6.25
N GLY A 193 -1.83 -18.48 4.93
CA GLY A 193 -1.18 -17.60 3.95
C GLY A 193 -1.66 -16.15 4.04
N ARG A 194 -2.97 -15.94 4.17
CA ARG A 194 -3.56 -14.60 4.37
C ARG A 194 -3.14 -13.95 5.68
N VAL A 195 -3.10 -14.72 6.76
CA VAL A 195 -2.64 -14.20 8.07
C VAL A 195 -1.15 -13.86 8.02
N ALA A 196 -0.32 -14.70 7.39
CA ALA A 196 1.10 -14.40 7.20
C ALA A 196 1.30 -13.14 6.34
N ALA A 197 0.53 -13.00 5.25
CA ALA A 197 0.57 -11.80 4.41
C ALA A 197 0.16 -10.54 5.18
N PHE A 198 -0.88 -10.63 6.02
CA PHE A 198 -1.28 -9.56 6.93
C PHE A 198 -0.16 -9.17 7.89
N LEU A 199 0.43 -10.13 8.60
CA LEU A 199 1.47 -9.86 9.59
C LEU A 199 2.74 -9.31 8.93
N LEU A 200 3.21 -9.92 7.84
CA LEU A 200 4.44 -9.52 7.18
C LEU A 200 4.30 -8.17 6.49
N SER A 201 3.20 -7.92 5.76
CA SER A 201 2.99 -6.61 5.14
C SER A 201 2.85 -5.50 6.17
N THR A 202 2.24 -5.77 7.32
CA THR A 202 2.14 -4.84 8.44
C THR A 202 3.51 -4.53 9.05
N ALA A 203 4.31 -5.55 9.32
CA ALA A 203 5.64 -5.39 9.89
C ALA A 203 6.59 -4.66 8.94
N VAL A 204 6.62 -5.08 7.67
CA VAL A 204 7.51 -4.49 6.65
C VAL A 204 7.11 -3.05 6.35
N PHE A 205 5.82 -2.74 6.25
CA PHE A 205 5.35 -1.35 6.10
C PHE A 205 5.83 -0.45 7.25
N ALA A 206 5.71 -0.91 8.50
CA ALA A 206 6.14 -0.10 9.64
C ALA A 206 7.67 0.06 9.70
N ALA A 207 8.42 -0.97 9.30
CA ALA A 207 9.87 -0.96 9.29
C ALA A 207 10.46 -0.12 8.13
N SER A 208 9.78 -0.07 6.98
CA SER A 208 10.27 0.65 5.78
C SER A 208 10.32 2.16 5.94
N HIS A 209 9.68 2.70 6.98
CA HIS A 209 9.77 4.11 7.35
C HIS A 209 11.12 4.47 7.99
N LEU A 210 11.92 3.48 8.42
CA LEU A 210 13.27 3.68 8.96
C LEU A 210 13.35 4.68 10.15
N GLU A 211 12.26 4.82 10.91
CA GLU A 211 12.15 5.65 12.11
C GLU A 211 11.94 4.75 13.33
N PRO A 212 12.99 4.22 14.00
CA PRO A 212 12.86 3.18 15.02
C PRO A 212 11.89 3.53 16.16
N LEU A 213 11.85 4.80 16.56
CA LEU A 213 10.94 5.30 17.60
C LEU A 213 9.48 5.26 17.13
N ARG A 214 9.23 5.64 15.86
CA ARG A 214 7.87 5.69 15.30
C ARG A 214 7.39 4.36 14.75
N THR A 215 8.28 3.41 14.45
CA THR A 215 7.94 2.07 13.97
C THR A 215 6.91 1.38 14.89
N THR A 216 7.01 1.55 16.21
CA THR A 216 6.04 0.98 17.17
C THR A 216 4.64 1.58 16.98
N LEU A 217 4.55 2.89 16.82
CA LEU A 217 3.29 3.58 16.53
C LEU A 217 2.73 3.12 15.17
N LEU A 218 3.58 3.10 14.13
CA LEU A 218 3.20 2.68 12.78
C LEU A 218 2.71 1.23 12.73
N LEU A 219 3.28 0.32 13.54
CA LEU A 219 2.79 -1.05 13.68
C LEU A 219 1.34 -1.07 14.16
N VAL A 220 1.00 -0.29 15.20
CA VAL A 220 -0.36 -0.24 15.75
C VAL A 220 -1.34 0.33 14.72
N ILE A 221 -0.97 1.42 14.05
CA ILE A 221 -1.81 2.09 13.02
C ILE A 221 -2.04 1.17 11.82
N SER A 222 -1.03 0.37 11.47
CA SER A 222 -1.07 -0.54 10.32
C SER A 222 -2.00 -1.73 10.52
N ILE A 223 -2.32 -2.10 11.77
CA ILE A 223 -3.18 -3.24 12.08
C ILE A 223 -4.59 -3.04 11.48
N PRO A 224 -5.34 -1.95 11.78
CA PRO A 224 -6.66 -1.74 11.17
C PRO A 224 -6.62 -1.66 9.64
N ILE A 225 -5.58 -1.06 9.06
CA ILE A 225 -5.40 -0.97 7.60
C ILE A 225 -5.25 -2.38 7.00
N GLY A 226 -4.35 -3.19 7.57
CA GLY A 226 -4.16 -4.58 7.17
C GLY A 226 -5.40 -5.45 7.42
N LEU A 227 -6.16 -5.20 8.49
CA LEU A 227 -7.41 -5.89 8.77
C LEU A 227 -8.48 -5.58 7.73
N ALA A 228 -8.55 -4.35 7.21
CA ALA A 228 -9.45 -4.01 6.10
C ALA A 228 -9.10 -4.80 4.83
N ARG A 229 -7.80 -4.98 4.52
CA ARG A 229 -7.35 -5.84 3.42
C ARG A 229 -7.68 -7.31 3.68
N LEU A 230 -7.47 -7.76 4.92
CA LEU A 230 -7.72 -9.13 5.35
C LEU A 230 -9.21 -9.46 5.30
N SER A 231 -10.09 -8.55 5.70
CA SER A 231 -11.54 -8.80 5.77
C SER A 231 -12.20 -8.77 4.40
N THR A 232 -11.84 -7.80 3.55
CA THR A 232 -12.45 -7.62 2.23
C THR A 232 -11.85 -8.54 1.18
N GLY A 233 -10.60 -8.97 1.39
CA GLY A 233 -9.85 -9.69 0.38
C GLY A 233 -9.50 -8.84 -0.84
N ARG A 234 -9.72 -7.51 -0.82
CA ARG A 234 -9.46 -6.56 -1.92
C ARG A 234 -8.69 -5.34 -1.42
N LEU A 235 -8.01 -4.64 -2.32
CA LEU A 235 -7.12 -3.53 -1.93
C LEU A 235 -7.86 -2.23 -1.58
N ALA A 236 -9.04 -2.00 -2.18
CA ALA A 236 -9.79 -0.76 -1.99
C ALA A 236 -10.13 -0.48 -0.51
N GLY A 237 -10.47 -1.51 0.26
CA GLY A 237 -10.80 -1.36 1.67
C GLY A 237 -9.64 -0.85 2.51
N SER A 238 -8.42 -1.35 2.25
CA SER A 238 -7.24 -0.88 3.00
C SER A 238 -6.76 0.49 2.52
N ILE A 239 -6.86 0.82 1.23
CA ILE A 239 -6.63 2.18 0.72
C ILE A 239 -7.50 3.20 1.45
N VAL A 240 -8.81 2.92 1.58
CA VAL A 240 -9.73 3.82 2.28
C VAL A 240 -9.39 3.91 3.76
N ALA A 241 -9.12 2.79 4.44
CA ALA A 241 -8.72 2.80 5.84
C ALA A 241 -7.44 3.61 6.06
N HIS A 242 -6.48 3.49 5.14
CA HIS A 242 -5.20 4.19 5.19
C HIS A 242 -5.37 5.70 4.98
N ALA A 243 -6.13 6.10 3.95
CA ALA A 243 -6.43 7.51 3.68
C ALA A 243 -7.18 8.18 4.85
N VAL A 244 -8.09 7.46 5.51
CA VAL A 244 -8.77 7.95 6.72
C VAL A 244 -7.78 8.21 7.85
N ASN A 245 -6.84 7.29 8.08
CA ASN A 245 -5.81 7.44 9.12
C ASN A 245 -4.80 8.55 8.80
N ASN A 246 -4.54 8.83 7.52
CA ASN A 246 -3.63 9.89 7.10
C ASN A 246 -4.29 11.26 6.98
N PHE A 247 -5.62 11.35 7.01
CA PHE A 247 -6.32 12.61 6.83
C PHE A 247 -5.96 13.64 7.90
N LEU A 248 -6.08 13.31 9.20
CA LEU A 248 -5.78 14.26 10.28
C LEU A 248 -4.29 14.68 10.30
N PRO A 249 -3.30 13.77 10.19
CA PRO A 249 -1.90 14.16 10.04
C PRO A 249 -1.64 15.06 8.82
N ALA A 250 -2.25 14.76 7.67
CA ALA A 250 -2.09 15.56 6.46
C ALA A 250 -2.70 16.96 6.63
N VAL A 251 -3.85 17.09 7.29
CA VAL A 251 -4.44 18.40 7.63
C VAL A 251 -3.54 19.18 8.58
N ALA A 252 -2.98 18.53 9.61
CA ALA A 252 -2.03 19.19 10.51
C ALA A 252 -0.82 19.75 9.74
N ILE A 253 -0.20 18.92 8.89
CA ILE A 253 0.92 19.35 8.04
C ILE A 253 0.52 20.48 7.10
N LEU A 254 -0.68 20.45 6.51
CA LEU A 254 -1.19 21.53 5.67
C LEU A 254 -1.30 22.86 6.44
N LEU A 255 -1.88 22.83 7.64
CA LEU A 255 -2.03 24.03 8.48
C LEU A 255 -0.66 24.58 8.91
N GLY A 256 0.28 23.70 9.25
CA GLY A 256 1.67 24.09 9.57
C GLY A 256 2.39 24.70 8.39
N ALA A 257 2.30 24.06 7.21
CA ALA A 257 2.89 24.56 5.96
C ALA A 257 2.36 25.94 5.55
N LEU A 258 1.11 26.26 5.92
CA LEU A 258 0.48 27.56 5.68
C LEU A 258 0.78 28.59 6.79
N GLY A 259 1.43 28.19 7.88
CA GLY A 259 1.71 29.03 9.05
C GLY A 259 0.46 29.37 9.87
N LEU A 260 -0.56 28.51 9.81
CA LEU A 260 -1.84 28.66 10.53
C LEU A 260 -1.85 27.89 11.87
N ALA A 261 -0.90 26.97 12.07
CA ALA A 261 -0.73 26.19 13.30
C ALA A 261 0.76 25.87 13.52
N SER A 262 1.12 25.61 14.78
CA SER A 262 2.42 25.08 15.20
C SER A 262 2.15 23.83 16.05
N PHE A 263 2.93 22.77 15.89
CA PHE A 263 2.70 21.47 16.55
C PHE A 263 4.01 20.75 16.83
#